data_AF-A0A9Q1GWL8-F1
#
_entry.id   AF-A0A9Q1GWL8-F1
#
_cell.length_a   1.000
_cell.length_b   1.000
_cell.length_c   1.000
_cell.angle_alpha   90.00
_cell.angle_beta   90.00
_cell.angle_gamma   90.00
#
_symmetry.space_group_name_H-M   'P 1'
#
loop_
_entity.id
_entity.type
_entity.pdbx_description
1 polymer ?
#
loop_
_entity_poly.entity_id
_entity_poly.type
_entity_poly.pdbx_seq_one_letter_code
_entity_poly.pdbx_strand_id
1 'polypeptide(L)'
;MAVGASSSPRLRVSFFSWKRLTKISITLLFTLNFLWLFTYFLRHPIPVNIHLHLHQRPNPDPNYPHRHHLRRPFDHGPSLSTSKPWPVLPSYLPWLPPSSDTRVGSCEGFFGNGFTRPVNIVARTSGSGWFRCHYSETLRSSVCEGGMVRMDPTEIRMSKGGEGIEEVIGRKDEDELPEFEPGAFRISAPVDETKRAVSPEFLDKYLPEGVILRHTMRELIGTMELVRESELNCSQWIEEPTLLLTRFEYANVFHTYTDWYSAYVSARVTGLPTRPHVVFVDGHSKVRDML
;
A
#
# COMPACT_ATOMS: atom_id res chain seq x y z
N MET A 1 -27.67 -55.97 55.99
CA MET A 1 -27.05 -54.64 55.83
C MET A 1 -27.71 -53.94 54.67
N ALA A 2 -28.54 -52.94 54.97
CA ALA A 2 -29.18 -52.09 53.97
C ALA A 2 -28.22 -50.95 53.61
N VAL A 3 -28.04 -50.66 52.33
CA VAL A 3 -27.44 -49.42 51.84
C VAL A 3 -28.41 -48.82 50.84
N GLY A 4 -29.10 -47.76 51.27
CA GLY A 4 -29.99 -46.97 50.43
C GLY A 4 -29.19 -46.06 49.51
N ALA A 5 -29.46 -46.13 48.21
CA ALA A 5 -28.97 -45.17 47.24
C ALA A 5 -30.03 -44.09 47.03
N SER A 6 -29.69 -42.87 47.45
CA SER A 6 -30.42 -41.63 47.25
C SER A 6 -30.45 -41.25 45.76
N SER A 7 -31.65 -41.10 45.19
CA SER A 7 -31.85 -40.61 43.83
C SER A 7 -31.97 -39.08 43.80
N SER A 8 -30.95 -38.39 43.27
CA SER A 8 -31.05 -36.97 42.90
C SER A 8 -31.82 -36.78 41.58
N PRO A 9 -32.72 -35.79 41.46
CA PRO A 9 -33.40 -35.51 40.20
C PRO A 9 -32.47 -34.72 39.27
N ARG A 10 -32.13 -35.30 38.11
CA ARG A 10 -31.47 -34.57 37.01
C ARG A 10 -32.49 -33.62 36.37
N LEU A 11 -32.28 -32.32 36.53
CA LEU A 11 -32.90 -31.26 35.74
C LEU A 11 -32.57 -31.45 34.25
N ARG A 12 -33.48 -32.07 33.49
CA ARG A 12 -33.47 -31.98 32.02
C ARG A 12 -34.03 -30.62 31.61
N VAL A 13 -33.21 -29.57 31.67
CA VAL A 13 -33.52 -28.33 30.96
C VAL A 13 -33.34 -28.61 29.46
N SER A 14 -34.41 -28.44 28.70
CA SER A 14 -34.48 -28.88 27.31
C SER A 14 -33.48 -28.14 26.41
N PHE A 15 -32.57 -28.90 25.80
CA PHE A 15 -31.61 -28.43 24.78
C PHE A 15 -32.30 -27.76 23.58
N PHE A 16 -33.59 -28.04 23.39
CA PHE A 16 -34.42 -27.52 22.31
C PHE A 16 -34.85 -26.05 22.53
N SER A 17 -34.98 -25.63 23.79
CA SER A 17 -35.33 -24.25 24.16
C SER A 17 -34.17 -23.28 23.89
N TRP A 18 -32.93 -23.71 24.11
CA TRP A 18 -31.74 -22.85 23.97
C TRP A 18 -31.48 -22.41 22.53
N LYS A 19 -31.63 -23.31 21.55
CA LYS A 19 -31.43 -23.01 20.12
C LYS A 19 -32.50 -22.06 19.57
N ARG A 20 -33.73 -22.11 20.09
CA ARG A 20 -34.80 -21.18 19.70
C ARG A 20 -34.56 -19.79 20.30
N LEU A 21 -34.17 -19.74 21.58
CA LEU A 21 -33.84 -18.48 22.26
C LEU A 21 -32.64 -17.78 21.61
N THR A 22 -31.58 -18.51 21.24
CA THR A 22 -30.42 -17.90 20.54
C THR A 22 -30.79 -17.34 19.16
N LYS A 23 -31.60 -18.06 18.37
CA LYS A 23 -32.08 -17.55 17.07
C LYS A 23 -32.94 -16.29 17.22
N ILE A 24 -33.82 -16.26 18.21
CA ILE A 24 -34.65 -15.08 18.51
C ILE A 24 -33.77 -13.91 18.93
N SER A 25 -32.81 -14.12 19.84
CA SER A 25 -31.89 -13.09 20.29
C SER A 25 -31.03 -12.52 19.17
N ILE A 26 -30.48 -13.37 18.29
CA ILE A 26 -29.69 -12.91 17.13
C ILE A 26 -30.56 -12.10 16.17
N THR A 27 -31.77 -12.57 15.86
CA THR A 27 -32.69 -11.84 14.98
C THR A 27 -33.08 -10.49 15.57
N LEU A 28 -33.36 -10.44 16.88
CA LEU A 28 -33.66 -9.20 17.60
C LEU A 28 -32.47 -8.23 17.55
N LEU A 29 -31.25 -8.71 17.80
CA LEU A 29 -30.01 -7.91 17.70
C LEU A 29 -29.82 -7.32 16.31
N PHE A 30 -30.03 -8.11 15.25
CA PHE A 30 -29.92 -7.63 13.87
C PHE A 30 -30.98 -6.58 13.55
N THR A 31 -32.25 -6.84 13.90
CA THR A 31 -33.33 -5.88 13.66
C THR A 31 -33.13 -4.57 14.41
N LEU A 32 -32.70 -4.62 15.68
CA LEU A 32 -32.39 -3.43 16.47
C LEU A 32 -31.22 -2.63 15.90
N ASN A 33 -30.12 -3.30 15.50
CA ASN A 33 -28.99 -2.64 14.85
C ASN A 33 -29.40 -2.00 13.51
N PHE A 34 -30.20 -2.70 12.72
CA PHE A 34 -30.70 -2.18 11.44
C PHE A 34 -31.59 -0.96 11.64
N LEU A 35 -32.55 -1.01 12.58
CA LEU A 35 -33.40 0.12 12.95
C LEU A 35 -32.58 1.30 13.50
N TRP A 36 -31.56 1.03 14.30
CA TRP A 36 -30.67 2.07 14.82
C TRP A 36 -29.86 2.74 13.70
N LEU A 37 -29.24 1.97 12.81
CA LEU A 37 -28.54 2.51 11.64
C LEU A 37 -29.49 3.27 10.71
N PHE A 38 -30.68 2.71 10.43
CA PHE A 38 -31.67 3.36 9.59
C PHE A 38 -32.15 4.69 10.17
N THR A 39 -32.45 4.74 11.47
CA THR A 39 -32.83 5.99 12.15
C THR A 39 -31.67 6.97 12.27
N TYR A 40 -30.43 6.49 12.43
CA TYR A 40 -29.23 7.30 12.39
C TYR A 40 -29.07 7.99 11.03
N PHE A 41 -29.17 7.25 9.92
CA PHE A 41 -29.07 7.82 8.56
C PHE A 41 -30.28 8.69 8.17
N LEU A 42 -31.46 8.46 8.74
CA LEU A 42 -32.61 9.36 8.57
C LEU A 42 -32.44 10.68 9.34
N ARG A 43 -31.82 10.65 10.52
CA ARG A 43 -31.58 11.85 11.35
C ARG A 43 -30.33 12.62 10.95
N HIS A 44 -29.35 11.92 10.41
CA HIS A 44 -28.15 12.46 9.80
C HIS A 44 -28.18 12.12 8.32
N PRO A 45 -29.08 12.77 7.54
CA PRO A 45 -28.96 12.70 6.09
C PRO A 45 -27.54 13.14 5.77
N ILE A 46 -26.75 12.22 5.21
CA ILE A 46 -25.49 12.58 4.58
C ILE A 46 -25.87 13.72 3.63
N PRO A 47 -25.27 14.91 3.72
CA PRO A 47 -25.55 15.96 2.77
C PRO A 47 -25.08 15.47 1.42
N VAL A 48 -26.01 14.85 0.68
CA VAL A 48 -25.88 14.57 -0.74
C VAL A 48 -26.03 15.92 -1.43
N ASN A 49 -25.00 16.75 -1.28
CA ASN A 49 -24.79 17.89 -2.14
C ASN A 49 -24.30 17.31 -3.48
N ILE A 50 -25.21 16.66 -4.22
CA ILE A 50 -25.11 16.60 -5.68
C ILE A 50 -25.46 18.00 -6.14
N HIS A 51 -24.54 18.94 -5.89
CA HIS A 51 -24.51 20.16 -6.64
C HIS A 51 -23.94 19.75 -8.00
N LEU A 52 -24.83 19.47 -8.95
CA LEU A 52 -24.50 19.54 -10.37
C LEU A 52 -24.08 20.98 -10.67
N HIS A 53 -22.84 21.32 -10.32
CA HIS A 53 -22.19 22.55 -10.75
C HIS A 53 -21.80 22.37 -12.22
N LEU A 54 -22.80 22.55 -13.09
CA LEU A 54 -22.59 23.24 -14.35
C LEU A 54 -22.25 24.70 -14.03
N HIS A 55 -21.00 25.00 -13.69
CA HIS A 55 -20.47 26.36 -13.74
C HIS A 55 -19.09 26.31 -14.41
N GLN A 56 -19.01 26.81 -15.64
CA GLN A 56 -18.75 28.23 -15.93
C GLN A 56 -17.42 28.66 -15.31
N ARG A 57 -16.43 28.84 -16.19
CA ARG A 57 -15.15 29.49 -15.89
C ARG A 57 -15.43 30.80 -15.14
N PRO A 58 -14.89 30.99 -13.92
CA PRO A 58 -14.87 32.31 -13.31
C PRO A 58 -13.90 33.20 -14.10
N ASN A 59 -14.37 34.38 -14.49
CA ASN A 59 -13.53 35.44 -15.00
C ASN A 59 -12.58 35.90 -13.89
N PRO A 60 -11.26 36.06 -14.11
CA PRO A 60 -10.35 36.45 -13.05
C PRO A 60 -10.57 37.92 -12.65
N ASP A 61 -10.79 38.13 -11.35
CA ASP A 61 -10.83 39.45 -10.70
C ASP A 61 -9.41 40.09 -10.72
N PRO A 62 -9.23 41.33 -11.21
CA PRO A 62 -7.91 41.95 -11.39
C PRO A 62 -7.16 42.33 -10.10
N ASN A 63 -7.77 42.24 -8.91
CA ASN A 63 -7.26 42.95 -7.73
C ASN A 63 -6.59 42.08 -6.63
N TYR A 64 -6.15 40.86 -6.92
CA TYR A 64 -5.34 40.09 -5.97
C TYR A 64 -3.83 40.26 -6.21
N PRO A 65 -3.05 40.68 -5.20
CA PRO A 65 -1.63 40.96 -5.38
C PRO A 65 -0.85 39.67 -5.67
N HIS A 66 -0.16 39.68 -6.81
CA HIS A 66 0.80 38.68 -7.27
C HIS A 66 1.75 38.23 -6.15
N ARG A 67 1.66 36.97 -5.73
CA ARG A 67 2.72 36.28 -4.99
C ARG A 67 3.12 35.01 -5.74
N HIS A 68 4.26 35.14 -6.42
CA HIS A 68 5.18 34.11 -6.92
C HIS A 68 4.58 32.88 -7.58
N HIS A 69 4.62 32.91 -8.92
CA HIS A 69 4.71 31.73 -9.77
C HIS A 69 5.83 30.80 -9.27
N LEU A 70 5.47 29.76 -8.51
CA LEU A 70 6.26 28.54 -8.45
C LEU A 70 6.14 27.88 -9.83
N ARG A 71 7.20 28.00 -10.62
CA ARG A 71 7.42 27.23 -11.84
C ARG A 71 7.09 25.76 -11.57
N ARG A 72 6.09 25.22 -12.27
CA ARG A 72 5.93 23.77 -12.46
C ARG A 72 7.20 23.25 -13.15
N PRO A 73 7.90 22.22 -12.64
CA PRO A 73 9.00 21.60 -13.39
C PRO A 73 8.56 20.66 -14.52
N PHE A 74 7.25 20.50 -14.79
CA PHE A 74 6.76 19.52 -15.75
C PHE A 74 5.77 20.12 -16.73
N ASP A 75 6.29 20.95 -17.64
CA ASP A 75 5.76 21.02 -19.01
C ASP A 75 6.52 19.98 -19.84
N HIS A 76 6.05 18.74 -19.80
CA HIS A 76 6.30 17.79 -20.88
C HIS A 76 5.09 17.83 -21.79
N GLY A 77 5.35 18.03 -23.09
CA GLY A 77 4.33 18.03 -24.14
C GLY A 77 3.52 16.73 -24.17
N PRO A 78 2.53 16.62 -25.05
CA PRO A 78 1.64 15.46 -25.07
C PRO A 78 2.41 14.23 -25.58
N SER A 79 3.13 13.54 -24.69
CA SER A 79 3.44 12.14 -24.93
C SER A 79 2.11 11.39 -24.82
N LEU A 80 1.85 10.48 -25.76
CA LEU A 80 0.72 9.57 -25.69
C LEU A 80 0.96 8.62 -24.50
N SER A 81 0.70 9.10 -23.28
CA SER A 81 0.68 8.24 -22.11
C SER A 81 -0.51 7.30 -22.25
N THR A 82 -0.22 6.02 -22.43
CA THR A 82 -1.21 4.91 -22.35
C THR A 82 -1.78 4.76 -20.94
N SER A 83 -1.19 5.41 -19.95
CA SER A 83 -1.58 5.35 -18.55
C SER A 83 -2.84 6.16 -18.29
N LYS A 84 -3.80 5.54 -17.61
CA LYS A 84 -5.07 6.18 -17.30
C LYS A 84 -4.84 7.33 -16.30
N PRO A 85 -5.47 8.51 -16.49
CA PRO A 85 -5.38 9.58 -15.50
C PRO A 85 -6.02 9.16 -14.18
N TRP A 86 -5.59 9.81 -13.09
CA TRP A 86 -6.28 9.73 -11.81
C TRP A 86 -7.69 10.31 -11.93
N PRO A 87 -8.70 9.76 -11.23
CA PRO A 87 -9.99 10.42 -11.12
C PRO A 87 -9.79 11.78 -10.42
N VAL A 88 -10.48 12.81 -10.92
CA VAL A 88 -10.45 14.14 -10.29
C VAL A 88 -11.28 14.10 -9.02
N LEU A 89 -10.63 13.74 -7.92
CA LEU A 89 -11.21 13.74 -6.59
C LEU A 89 -10.58 14.89 -5.79
N PRO A 90 -11.33 15.59 -4.92
CA PRO A 90 -10.78 16.66 -4.08
C PRO A 90 -9.59 16.19 -3.22
N SER A 91 -9.56 14.92 -2.83
CA SER A 91 -8.44 14.28 -2.11
C SER A 91 -7.18 14.07 -2.95
N TYR A 92 -7.29 14.15 -4.29
CA TYR A 92 -6.21 14.01 -5.28
C TYR A 92 -5.69 15.34 -5.80
N LEU A 93 -6.29 16.48 -5.40
CA LEU A 93 -5.62 17.76 -5.61
C LEU A 93 -4.25 17.69 -4.92
N PRO A 94 -3.18 18.18 -5.54
CA PRO A 94 -1.85 18.13 -4.95
C PRO A 94 -1.91 18.87 -3.62
N TRP A 95 -1.83 18.10 -2.54
CA TRP A 95 -1.61 18.65 -1.22
C TRP A 95 -0.28 19.37 -1.28
N LEU A 96 -0.22 20.56 -0.69
CA LEU A 96 1.02 21.34 -0.59
C LEU A 96 2.14 20.39 -0.14
N PRO A 97 3.36 20.52 -0.72
CA PRO A 97 4.47 19.66 -0.32
C PRO A 97 4.56 19.63 1.20
N PRO A 98 4.77 18.44 1.81
CA PRO A 98 4.70 18.29 3.24
C PRO A 98 5.55 19.36 3.91
N SER A 99 4.94 20.19 4.75
CA SER A 99 5.72 21.17 5.51
C SER A 99 6.66 20.38 6.42
N SER A 100 7.91 20.83 6.52
CA SER A 100 8.90 20.25 7.45
C SER A 100 8.41 20.29 8.90
N ASP A 101 7.38 21.10 9.19
CA ASP A 101 6.70 21.26 10.47
C ASP A 101 5.59 20.24 10.75
N THR A 102 5.40 19.23 9.88
CA THR A 102 4.41 18.19 10.14
C THR A 102 4.74 17.46 11.44
N ARG A 103 3.92 17.67 12.47
CA ARG A 103 4.12 17.08 13.79
C ARG A 103 4.00 15.56 13.72
N VAL A 104 4.95 14.85 14.34
CA VAL A 104 4.95 13.39 14.48
C VAL A 104 3.66 12.93 15.17
N GLY A 105 2.97 11.96 14.57
CA GLY A 105 1.70 11.42 15.10
C GLY A 105 0.46 12.28 14.80
N SER A 106 0.59 13.34 14.00
CA SER A 106 -0.57 14.11 13.53
C SER A 106 -1.36 13.36 12.46
N CYS A 107 -2.64 13.71 12.29
CA CYS A 107 -3.47 13.17 11.20
C CYS A 107 -2.80 13.39 9.83
N GLU A 108 -2.26 14.59 9.58
CA GLU A 108 -1.50 14.89 8.36
C GLU A 108 -0.29 13.97 8.17
N GLY A 109 0.43 13.66 9.26
CA GLY A 109 1.53 12.70 9.28
C GLY A 109 1.11 11.32 8.78
N PHE A 110 -0.05 10.82 9.23
CA PHE A 110 -0.62 9.56 8.76
C PHE A 110 -1.15 9.66 7.33
N PHE A 111 -1.72 10.77 6.90
CA PHE A 111 -2.23 10.90 5.53
C PHE A 111 -1.16 11.47 4.60
N GLY A 112 0.03 10.86 4.59
CA GLY A 112 1.05 11.07 3.55
C GLY A 112 1.86 12.37 3.60
N ASN A 113 1.58 13.30 4.52
CA ASN A 113 2.47 14.44 4.80
C ASN A 113 3.58 14.09 5.81
N GLY A 114 3.58 12.88 6.37
CA GLY A 114 4.59 12.43 7.32
C GLY A 114 5.94 12.06 6.72
N PHE A 115 6.07 12.02 5.39
CA PHE A 115 7.28 11.59 4.66
C PHE A 115 8.20 12.78 4.34
N THR A 116 8.63 13.49 5.39
CA THR A 116 9.32 14.79 5.30
C THR A 116 10.82 14.68 5.05
N ARG A 117 11.41 13.48 5.18
CA ARG A 117 12.86 13.27 5.13
C ARG A 117 13.28 12.52 3.86
N PRO A 118 13.62 13.23 2.78
CA PRO A 118 14.21 12.59 1.59
C PRO A 118 15.66 12.19 1.87
N VAL A 119 16.01 10.99 1.41
CA VAL A 119 17.35 10.41 1.51
C VAL A 119 17.71 9.88 0.13
N ASN A 120 18.71 10.50 -0.51
CA ASN A 120 19.21 10.01 -1.80
C ASN A 120 20.25 8.93 -1.52
N ILE A 121 20.01 7.74 -2.06
CA ILE A 121 20.91 6.59 -1.97
C ILE A 121 21.84 6.61 -3.19
N VAL A 122 21.26 6.74 -4.38
CA VAL A 122 21.98 6.98 -5.63
C VAL A 122 21.54 8.33 -6.17
N ALA A 123 22.49 9.26 -6.31
CA ALA A 123 22.22 10.61 -6.77
C ALA A 123 21.83 10.61 -8.26
N ARG A 124 20.91 11.51 -8.63
CA ARG A 124 20.50 11.66 -10.02
C ARG A 124 21.59 12.38 -10.80
N THR A 125 22.35 11.63 -11.58
CA THR A 125 23.32 12.18 -12.55
C THR A 125 22.84 11.93 -13.98
N SER A 126 23.31 12.74 -14.92
CA SER A 126 22.91 12.60 -16.33
C SER A 126 23.44 11.29 -16.89
N GLY A 127 22.55 10.41 -17.35
CA GLY A 127 22.93 9.09 -17.89
C GLY A 127 23.16 8.01 -16.84
N SER A 128 22.81 8.23 -15.57
CA SER A 128 22.81 7.19 -14.54
C SER A 128 21.41 6.93 -13.99
N GLY A 129 21.27 5.78 -13.33
CA GLY A 129 20.14 5.54 -12.47
C GLY A 129 20.16 6.46 -11.26
N TRP A 130 19.06 6.40 -10.51
CA TRP A 130 18.89 7.14 -9.27
C TRP A 130 17.97 6.35 -8.36
N PHE A 131 18.14 6.51 -7.05
CA PHE A 131 17.31 5.84 -6.07
C PHE A 131 17.25 6.69 -4.80
N ARG A 132 16.03 6.94 -4.31
CA ARG A 132 15.82 7.73 -3.10
C ARG A 132 14.67 7.15 -2.28
N CYS A 133 14.72 7.38 -0.98
CA CYS A 133 13.64 7.06 -0.06
C CYS A 133 13.17 8.31 0.66
N HIS A 134 11.87 8.36 0.94
CA HIS A 134 11.25 9.32 1.82
C HIS A 134 10.86 8.57 3.08
N TYR A 135 11.35 9.00 4.24
CA TYR A 135 11.05 8.35 5.52
C TYR A 135 10.02 9.12 6.33
N SER A 136 9.11 8.38 6.99
CA SER A 136 8.15 8.91 7.94
C SER A 136 8.44 8.43 9.36
N GLU A 137 8.68 9.38 10.27
CA GLU A 137 8.74 9.08 11.71
C GLU A 137 7.38 8.67 12.29
N THR A 138 6.28 9.17 11.71
CA THR A 138 4.93 8.85 12.17
C THR A 138 4.58 7.40 11.90
N LEU A 139 4.90 6.91 10.70
CA LEU A 139 4.60 5.53 10.28
C LEU A 139 5.76 4.57 10.55
N ARG A 140 6.95 5.09 10.89
CA ARG A 140 8.20 4.33 10.96
C ARG A 140 8.46 3.49 9.71
N SER A 141 8.17 4.08 8.55
CA SER A 141 8.22 3.42 7.25
C SER A 141 8.74 4.38 6.17
N SER A 142 9.13 3.82 5.03
CA SER A 142 9.68 4.56 3.90
C SER A 142 8.91 4.28 2.62
N VAL A 143 8.81 5.30 1.76
CA VAL A 143 8.44 5.17 0.35
C VAL A 143 9.72 5.39 -0.46
N CYS A 144 10.12 4.39 -1.24
CA CYS A 144 11.31 4.47 -2.08
C CYS A 144 10.93 4.47 -3.56
N GLU A 145 11.69 5.21 -4.37
CA GLU A 145 11.53 5.30 -5.81
C GLU A 145 12.90 5.43 -6.48
N GLY A 146 12.96 5.01 -7.74
CA GLY A 146 14.17 5.09 -8.53
C GLY A 146 13.93 4.97 -10.03
N GLY A 147 14.96 5.28 -10.79
CA GLY A 147 14.99 5.17 -12.24
C GLY A 147 16.23 4.41 -12.72
N MET A 148 16.11 3.80 -13.90
CA MET A 148 17.09 2.83 -14.44
C MET A 148 17.36 1.69 -13.46
N VAL A 149 16.26 1.09 -12.98
CA VAL A 149 16.27 -0.09 -12.12
C VAL A 149 15.91 -1.31 -12.96
N ARG A 150 16.75 -2.33 -12.95
CA ARG A 150 16.46 -3.65 -13.52
C ARG A 150 15.96 -4.58 -12.43
N MET A 151 14.85 -5.25 -12.70
CA MET A 151 14.37 -6.39 -11.93
C MET A 151 14.73 -7.69 -12.68
N ASP A 152 15.28 -8.67 -11.99
CA ASP A 152 15.59 -9.99 -12.53
C ASP A 152 14.75 -11.08 -11.83
N PRO A 153 13.62 -11.51 -12.44
CA PRO A 153 12.72 -12.47 -11.80
C PRO A 153 13.35 -13.83 -11.50
N THR A 154 14.44 -14.22 -12.16
CA THR A 154 15.10 -15.52 -11.90
C THR A 154 15.88 -15.53 -10.59
N GLU A 155 16.17 -14.35 -10.04
CA GLU A 155 16.85 -14.16 -8.75
C GLU A 155 15.85 -13.86 -7.62
N ILE A 156 14.54 -14.02 -7.88
CA ILE A 156 13.47 -13.87 -6.89
C ILE A 156 12.83 -15.23 -6.66
N ARG A 157 13.07 -15.81 -5.48
CA ARG A 157 12.47 -17.09 -5.09
C ARG A 157 11.14 -16.83 -4.39
N MET A 158 10.05 -17.30 -4.96
CA MET A 158 8.72 -17.21 -4.35
C MET A 158 7.82 -18.32 -4.90
N SER A 159 6.64 -18.51 -4.29
CA SER A 159 5.62 -19.37 -4.88
C SER A 159 5.19 -18.84 -6.25
N LYS A 160 4.72 -19.75 -7.12
CA LYS A 160 4.41 -19.41 -8.52
C LYS A 160 3.34 -18.32 -8.66
N GLY A 161 2.36 -18.32 -7.75
CA GLY A 161 1.13 -17.59 -7.95
C GLY A 161 0.25 -18.20 -9.03
N GLY A 162 -1.04 -17.89 -8.98
CA GLY A 162 -2.07 -18.38 -9.88
C GLY A 162 -2.52 -19.82 -9.64
N GLU A 163 -2.00 -20.50 -8.61
CA GLU A 163 -2.46 -21.83 -8.20
C GLU A 163 -3.93 -21.83 -7.77
N GLY A 164 -4.58 -23.00 -7.76
CA GLY A 164 -5.92 -23.14 -7.17
C GLY A 164 -5.88 -22.91 -5.66
N ILE A 165 -6.94 -22.32 -5.07
CA ILE A 165 -6.99 -22.12 -3.62
C ILE A 165 -6.82 -23.46 -2.87
N GLU A 166 -7.35 -24.54 -3.44
CA GLU A 166 -7.29 -25.90 -2.90
C GLU A 166 -5.85 -26.45 -2.83
N GLU A 167 -4.95 -25.95 -3.68
CA GLU A 167 -3.55 -26.36 -3.74
C GLU A 167 -2.66 -25.58 -2.76
N VAL A 168 -3.15 -24.46 -2.24
CA VAL A 168 -2.39 -23.56 -1.35
C VAL A 168 -2.97 -23.46 0.06
N ILE A 169 -4.15 -24.04 0.33
CA ILE A 169 -4.74 -24.07 1.68
C ILE A 169 -3.75 -24.71 2.66
N GLY A 170 -3.44 -23.96 3.73
CA GLY A 170 -2.55 -24.40 4.80
C GLY A 170 -1.06 -24.26 4.48
N ARG A 171 -0.70 -23.66 3.35
CA ARG A 171 0.67 -23.19 3.08
C ARG A 171 1.05 -22.12 4.11
N LYS A 172 2.32 -22.05 4.47
CA LYS A 172 2.82 -21.01 5.39
C LYS A 172 3.14 -19.76 4.59
N ASP A 173 2.93 -18.60 5.20
CA ASP A 173 3.27 -17.29 4.62
C ASP A 173 4.71 -17.26 4.07
N GLU A 174 5.63 -17.94 4.75
CA GLU A 174 7.06 -17.90 4.40
C GLU A 174 7.37 -18.64 3.09
N ASP A 175 6.49 -19.57 2.70
CA ASP A 175 6.57 -20.29 1.42
C ASP A 175 5.99 -19.44 0.26
N GLU A 176 5.28 -18.35 0.57
CA GLU A 176 4.59 -17.49 -0.39
C GLU A 176 5.31 -16.15 -0.62
N LEU A 177 5.93 -15.64 0.43
CA LEU A 177 6.68 -14.39 0.43
C LEU A 177 7.96 -14.51 -0.42
N PRO A 178 8.35 -13.43 -1.13
CA PRO A 178 9.56 -13.42 -1.94
C PRO A 178 10.83 -13.41 -1.11
N GLU A 179 11.81 -14.16 -1.59
CA GLU A 179 13.21 -14.10 -1.19
C GLU A 179 14.01 -13.48 -2.32
N PHE A 180 14.73 -12.40 -2.01
CA PHE A 180 15.51 -11.66 -2.99
C PHE A 180 16.98 -12.07 -2.89
N GLU A 181 17.52 -12.67 -3.95
CA GLU A 181 18.95 -12.94 -4.03
C GLU A 181 19.69 -11.68 -4.53
N PRO A 182 21.00 -11.52 -4.21
CA PRO A 182 21.79 -10.41 -4.72
C PRO A 182 21.73 -10.31 -6.25
N GLY A 183 21.31 -9.14 -6.75
CA GLY A 183 21.12 -8.91 -8.18
C GLY A 183 19.70 -9.11 -8.70
N ALA A 184 18.75 -9.52 -7.86
CA ALA A 184 17.32 -9.45 -8.14
C ALA A 184 16.88 -8.03 -8.53
N PHE A 185 17.50 -7.02 -7.90
CA PHE A 185 17.36 -5.62 -8.29
C PHE A 185 18.73 -4.99 -8.49
N ARG A 186 18.89 -4.30 -9.62
CA ARG A 186 20.13 -3.59 -9.97
C ARG A 186 19.82 -2.16 -10.39
N ILE A 187 20.61 -1.19 -9.94
CA ILE A 187 20.49 0.21 -10.32
C ILE A 187 21.74 0.61 -11.11
N SER A 188 21.57 1.34 -12.22
CA SER A 188 22.71 1.94 -12.91
C SER A 188 23.36 3.01 -12.04
N ALA A 189 24.66 2.88 -11.78
CA ALA A 189 25.46 3.85 -11.05
C ALA A 189 26.85 4.03 -11.70
N PRO A 190 27.54 5.15 -11.43
CA PRO A 190 28.94 5.33 -11.81
C PRO A 190 29.85 4.25 -11.21
N VAL A 191 30.96 3.97 -11.89
CA VAL A 191 31.86 2.81 -11.67
C VAL A 191 32.48 2.73 -10.25
N ASP A 192 32.50 3.84 -9.50
CA ASP A 192 33.19 3.95 -8.20
C ASP A 192 32.30 3.66 -6.98
N GLU A 193 31.05 3.22 -7.16
CA GLU A 193 30.15 2.94 -6.04
C GLU A 193 30.30 1.49 -5.52
N THR A 194 30.05 1.31 -4.21
CA THR A 194 30.03 -0.01 -3.58
C THR A 194 29.04 -0.93 -4.30
N LYS A 195 29.37 -2.22 -4.47
CA LYS A 195 28.47 -3.16 -5.16
C LYS A 195 27.05 -3.19 -4.56
N ARG A 196 26.90 -2.96 -3.25
CA ARG A 196 25.59 -2.82 -2.59
C ARG A 196 25.09 -1.38 -2.63
N ALA A 197 23.80 -1.21 -2.92
CA ALA A 197 23.18 0.11 -2.98
C ALA A 197 23.02 0.77 -1.60
N VAL A 198 22.83 -0.03 -0.54
CA VAL A 198 22.58 0.48 0.82
C VAL A 198 23.46 -0.21 1.85
N SER A 199 23.75 0.50 2.94
CA SER A 199 24.45 -0.05 4.10
C SER A 199 23.47 -0.63 5.14
N PRO A 200 23.92 -1.50 6.05
CA PRO A 200 23.10 -1.98 7.16
C PRO A 200 22.55 -0.83 8.03
N GLU A 201 23.34 0.21 8.29
CA GLU A 201 22.94 1.37 9.09
C GLU A 201 21.82 2.17 8.41
N PHE A 202 21.85 2.24 7.07
CA PHE A 202 20.75 2.81 6.30
C PHE A 202 19.47 2.02 6.53
N LEU A 203 19.54 0.69 6.41
CA LEU A 203 18.38 -0.19 6.60
C LEU A 203 17.82 -0.01 8.01
N ASP A 204 18.64 -0.07 9.06
CA ASP A 204 18.19 0.07 10.46
C ASP A 204 17.50 1.40 10.74
N LYS A 205 17.94 2.46 10.07
CA LYS A 205 17.40 3.81 10.28
C LYS A 205 16.12 4.08 9.50
N TYR A 206 16.04 3.64 8.25
CA TYR A 206 14.97 4.04 7.32
C TYR A 206 14.01 2.91 6.95
N LEU A 207 14.40 1.67 7.19
CA LEU A 207 13.60 0.45 7.00
C LEU A 207 13.75 -0.45 8.24
N PRO A 208 13.47 0.06 9.45
CA PRO A 208 13.72 -0.67 10.68
C PRO A 208 12.97 -2.00 10.69
N GLU A 209 13.58 -3.02 11.29
CA GLU A 209 12.88 -4.27 11.55
C GLU A 209 11.66 -3.99 12.43
N GLY A 210 10.49 -4.37 11.92
CA GLY A 210 9.22 -4.17 12.58
C GLY A 210 8.90 -5.30 13.57
N VAL A 211 7.61 -5.47 13.85
CA VAL A 211 7.09 -6.61 14.65
C VAL A 211 6.81 -7.84 13.75
N ILE A 212 7.04 -7.71 12.45
CA ILE A 212 6.83 -8.78 11.48
C ILE A 212 8.03 -9.72 11.47
N LEU A 213 7.78 -11.03 11.37
CA LEU A 213 8.80 -12.08 11.36
C LEU A 213 9.79 -11.91 10.19
N ARG A 214 9.29 -11.46 9.03
CA ARG A 214 10.09 -11.22 7.82
C ARG A 214 9.67 -9.93 7.13
N HIS A 215 10.63 -9.03 6.87
CA HIS A 215 10.39 -7.75 6.20
C HIS A 215 10.91 -7.78 4.76
N THR A 216 10.14 -8.37 3.85
CA THR A 216 10.53 -8.61 2.44
C THR A 216 11.05 -7.36 1.72
N MET A 217 10.45 -6.18 1.95
CA MET A 217 10.93 -4.93 1.34
C MET A 217 12.30 -4.46 1.86
N ARG A 218 12.68 -4.85 3.09
CA ARG A 218 13.98 -4.54 3.68
C ARG A 218 15.04 -5.47 3.08
N GLU A 219 14.70 -6.74 2.89
CA GLU A 219 15.53 -7.71 2.16
C GLU A 219 15.74 -7.29 0.71
N LEU A 220 14.68 -6.89 0.01
CA LEU A 220 14.76 -6.35 -1.36
C LEU A 220 15.77 -5.21 -1.43
N ILE A 221 15.58 -4.17 -0.61
CA ILE A 221 16.44 -2.99 -0.64
C ILE A 221 17.88 -3.34 -0.21
N GLY A 222 18.05 -4.23 0.76
CA GLY A 222 19.35 -4.69 1.24
C GLY A 222 20.15 -5.54 0.24
N THR A 223 19.48 -6.13 -0.75
CA THR A 223 20.09 -6.98 -1.78
C THR A 223 20.25 -6.28 -3.13
N MET A 224 19.82 -5.01 -3.22
CA MET A 224 20.01 -4.18 -4.41
C MET A 224 21.49 -3.95 -4.69
N GLU A 225 21.87 -4.16 -5.96
CA GLU A 225 23.24 -3.94 -6.40
C GLU A 225 23.36 -2.70 -7.31
N LEU A 226 24.51 -2.05 -7.23
CA LEU A 226 24.92 -0.98 -8.12
C LEU A 226 25.77 -1.57 -9.23
N VAL A 227 25.40 -1.27 -10.47
CA VAL A 227 26.06 -1.79 -11.67
C VAL A 227 26.24 -0.70 -12.71
N ARG A 228 27.10 -0.95 -13.70
CA ARG A 228 27.21 -0.05 -14.85
C ARG A 228 25.98 -0.17 -15.74
N GLU A 229 25.65 0.91 -16.45
CA GLU A 229 24.55 0.92 -17.42
C GLU A 229 24.66 -0.21 -18.45
N SER A 230 25.88 -0.54 -18.91
CA SER A 230 26.13 -1.64 -19.85
C SER A 230 25.73 -3.03 -19.36
N GLU A 231 25.46 -3.18 -18.07
CA GLU A 231 25.06 -4.43 -17.42
C GLU A 231 23.52 -4.53 -17.25
N LEU A 232 22.79 -3.46 -17.56
CA LEU A 232 21.33 -3.42 -17.56
C LEU A 232 20.76 -3.96 -18.90
N ASN A 233 20.91 -5.27 -19.11
CA ASN A 233 20.28 -5.96 -20.23
C ASN A 233 18.87 -6.44 -19.84
N CYS A 234 17.84 -5.85 -20.44
CA CYS A 234 16.44 -6.17 -20.18
C CYS A 234 15.74 -6.69 -21.44
N SER A 235 14.89 -7.71 -21.30
CA SER A 235 14.00 -8.17 -22.36
C SER A 235 12.84 -7.20 -22.61
N GLN A 236 12.46 -6.43 -21.59
CA GLN A 236 11.40 -5.44 -21.64
C GLN A 236 11.82 -4.19 -20.86
N TRP A 237 11.52 -3.02 -21.43
CA TRP A 237 11.66 -1.73 -20.76
C TRP A 237 10.27 -1.20 -20.41
N ILE A 238 10.12 -0.66 -19.20
CA ILE A 238 8.91 0.00 -18.74
C ILE A 238 9.31 1.41 -18.35
N GLU A 239 8.81 2.40 -19.10
CA GLU A 239 9.14 3.81 -18.89
C GLU A 239 8.11 4.50 -17.98
N GLU A 240 6.89 3.96 -17.95
CA GLU A 240 5.81 4.46 -17.13
C GLU A 240 5.99 4.11 -15.65
N PRO A 241 5.48 4.95 -14.73
CA PRO A 241 5.56 4.66 -13.31
C PRO A 241 5.00 3.28 -12.97
N THR A 242 5.77 2.50 -12.21
CA THR A 242 5.42 1.13 -11.84
C THR A 242 5.53 0.97 -10.33
N LEU A 243 4.47 0.48 -9.71
CA LEU A 243 4.41 0.17 -8.29
C LEU A 243 4.65 -1.35 -8.11
N LEU A 244 5.73 -1.69 -7.41
CA LEU A 244 6.01 -3.05 -6.98
C LEU A 244 5.27 -3.30 -5.67
N LEU A 245 4.46 -4.35 -5.62
CA LEU A 245 3.64 -4.69 -4.45
C LEU A 245 3.90 -6.12 -4.00
N THR A 246 4.19 -6.29 -2.71
CA THR A 246 4.10 -7.56 -2.01
C THR A 246 2.90 -7.48 -1.08
N ARG A 247 1.90 -8.32 -1.33
CA ARG A 247 0.68 -8.42 -0.54
C ARG A 247 0.89 -9.40 0.60
N PHE A 248 0.19 -9.14 1.71
CA PHE A 248 0.18 -10.01 2.88
C PHE A 248 -1.23 -10.56 3.09
N GLU A 249 -1.31 -11.88 3.31
CA GLU A 249 -2.51 -12.67 3.61
C GLU A 249 -3.63 -12.76 2.53
N TYR A 250 -4.21 -13.96 2.43
CA TYR A 250 -5.07 -14.37 1.30
C TYR A 250 -6.55 -13.95 1.33
N ALA A 251 -7.05 -13.37 2.41
CA ALA A 251 -8.48 -13.07 2.52
C ALA A 251 -8.81 -12.10 3.67
N ASN A 252 -7.87 -11.24 4.03
CA ASN A 252 -8.05 -10.33 5.15
C ASN A 252 -8.36 -8.93 4.65
N VAL A 253 -9.59 -8.48 4.90
CA VAL A 253 -10.07 -7.14 4.53
C VAL A 253 -9.18 -6.05 5.12
N PHE A 254 -8.61 -6.25 6.32
CA PHE A 254 -7.69 -5.30 6.92
C PHE A 254 -6.41 -5.14 6.10
N HIS A 255 -5.81 -6.25 5.64
CA HIS A 255 -4.61 -6.21 4.80
C HIS A 255 -4.88 -5.59 3.44
N THR A 256 -6.07 -5.84 2.88
CA THR A 256 -6.51 -5.13 1.68
C THR A 256 -6.50 -3.62 1.91
N TYR A 257 -7.14 -3.12 2.97
CA TYR A 257 -7.14 -1.67 3.28
C TYR A 257 -5.72 -1.11 3.45
N THR A 258 -4.81 -1.84 4.08
CA THR A 258 -3.42 -1.39 4.23
C THR A 258 -2.66 -1.34 2.89
N ASP A 259 -2.96 -2.25 1.95
CA ASP A 259 -2.38 -2.22 0.60
C ASP A 259 -2.87 -1.00 -0.19
N TRP A 260 -4.18 -0.72 -0.15
CA TRP A 260 -4.76 0.48 -0.77
C TRP A 260 -4.18 1.76 -0.18
N TYR A 261 -4.01 1.79 1.14
CA TYR A 261 -3.38 2.91 1.82
C TYR A 261 -1.90 3.07 1.41
N SER A 262 -1.14 1.97 1.32
CA SER A 262 0.26 2.00 0.91
C SER A 262 0.42 2.51 -0.53
N ALA A 263 -0.46 2.07 -1.44
CA ALA A 263 -0.52 2.58 -2.81
C ALA A 263 -0.88 4.07 -2.86
N TYR A 264 -1.89 4.50 -2.10
CA TYR A 264 -2.29 5.90 -1.99
C TYR A 264 -1.14 6.80 -1.50
N VAL A 265 -0.49 6.41 -0.40
CA VAL A 265 0.63 7.14 0.18
C VAL A 265 1.81 7.18 -0.78
N SER A 266 2.15 6.05 -1.41
CA SER A 266 3.27 5.98 -2.37
C SER A 266 3.03 6.91 -3.56
N ALA A 267 1.82 6.90 -4.12
CA ALA A 267 1.44 7.79 -5.21
C ALA A 267 1.51 9.27 -4.81
N ARG A 268 1.10 9.60 -3.59
CA ARG A 268 1.14 10.96 -3.07
C ARG A 268 2.56 11.46 -2.84
N VAL A 269 3.40 10.66 -2.18
CA VAL A 269 4.77 11.03 -1.81
C VAL A 269 5.65 11.21 -3.05
N THR A 270 5.48 10.35 -4.04
CA THR A 270 6.24 10.41 -5.31
C THR A 270 5.63 11.36 -6.34
N GLY A 271 4.40 11.83 -6.12
CA GLY A 271 3.71 12.75 -7.01
C GLY A 271 3.33 12.15 -8.36
N LEU A 272 2.84 10.89 -8.37
CA LEU A 272 2.53 10.17 -9.61
C LEU A 272 1.52 10.93 -10.49
N PRO A 273 1.87 11.26 -11.75
CA PRO A 273 1.01 12.07 -12.61
C PRO A 273 -0.21 11.29 -13.13
N THR A 274 -0.07 9.97 -13.27
CA THR A 274 -1.09 9.06 -13.80
C THR A 274 -1.14 7.79 -12.95
N ARG A 275 -2.14 6.93 -13.19
CA ARG A 275 -2.18 5.61 -12.56
C ARG A 275 -0.95 4.79 -12.99
N PRO A 276 -0.18 4.24 -12.04
CA PRO A 276 0.99 3.44 -12.35
C PRO A 276 0.57 2.05 -12.85
N HIS A 277 1.52 1.36 -13.50
CA HIS A 277 1.46 -0.10 -13.58
C HIS A 277 1.61 -0.70 -12.18
N VAL A 278 0.99 -1.85 -11.96
CA VAL A 278 1.14 -2.60 -10.72
C VAL A 278 1.74 -3.95 -11.06
N VAL A 279 2.85 -4.27 -10.42
CA VAL A 279 3.51 -5.57 -10.52
C VAL A 279 3.49 -6.19 -9.13
N PHE A 280 2.84 -7.34 -9.02
CA PHE A 280 2.90 -8.13 -7.81
C PHE A 280 4.21 -8.91 -7.77
N VAL A 281 4.96 -8.74 -6.69
CA VAL A 281 6.23 -9.43 -6.41
C VAL A 281 5.98 -10.39 -5.26
N ASP A 282 5.01 -11.26 -5.45
CA ASP A 282 4.58 -12.32 -4.56
C ASP A 282 3.87 -13.43 -5.36
N GLY A 283 3.67 -14.59 -4.74
CA GLY A 283 2.84 -15.63 -5.31
C GLY A 283 1.48 -15.69 -4.60
N HIS A 284 0.42 -15.26 -5.28
CA HIS A 284 -0.96 -15.47 -4.82
C HIS A 284 -1.74 -16.42 -5.71
N SER A 285 -2.48 -17.36 -5.11
CA SER A 285 -3.52 -18.17 -5.77
C SER A 285 -4.45 -17.33 -6.66
N LYS A 286 -4.97 -17.97 -7.71
CA LYS A 286 -5.94 -17.33 -8.60
C LYS A 286 -7.24 -17.09 -7.85
N VAL A 287 -7.81 -15.92 -8.03
CA VAL A 287 -9.22 -15.71 -7.73
C VAL A 287 -9.98 -16.63 -8.70
N ARG A 288 -10.78 -17.58 -8.19
CA ARG A 288 -11.74 -18.28 -9.06
C ARG A 288 -12.56 -17.20 -9.76
N ASP A 289 -12.78 -17.33 -11.07
CA ASP A 289 -13.82 -16.58 -11.76
C ASP A 289 -15.16 -16.90 -11.09
N MET A 290 -15.49 -16.21 -10.01
CA MET A 290 -16.82 -16.20 -9.43
C MET A 290 -17.64 -15.25 -10.29
N LEU A 291 -18.00 -15.74 -11.48
CA LEU A 291 -19.17 -15.28 -12.23
C LEU A 291 -20.39 -16.05 -11.71
#